data_AF-W4VK37-F1
#
_entry.id   AF-W4VK37-F1
#
_cell.length_a   1.000
_cell.length_b   1.000
_cell.length_c   1.000
_cell.angle_alpha   90.00
_cell.angle_beta   90.00
_cell.angle_gamma   90.00
#
_symmetry.space_group_name_H-M   'P 1'
#
loop_
_entity.id
_entity.type
_entity.pdbx_description
1 polymer ?
#
loop_
_entity_poly.entity_id
_entity_poly.type
_entity_poly.pdbx_seq_one_letter_code
_entity_poly.pdbx_strand_id
1 'polypeptide(L)' 'MRTDLEEKGIRVMENTRRVNKHGRRLIYLNPADTEGTIIEYCDYPGKME' A
#
# COMPACT_ATOMS: atom_id res chain seq x y z
N MET A 1 5.07 -5.95 1.68
CA MET A 1 3.92 -5.02 1.56
C MET A 1 3.07 -4.98 2.81
N ARG A 2 2.26 -6.01 3.12
CA ARG A 2 1.45 -6.01 4.35
C ARG A 2 2.34 -5.94 5.59
N THR A 3 3.33 -6.84 5.66
CA THR A 3 4.32 -6.87 6.74
C THR A 3 4.99 -5.51 6.97
N ASP A 4 5.52 -4.87 5.93
CA ASP A 4 6.21 -3.57 6.05
C ASP A 4 5.33 -2.42 6.54
N LEU A 5 4.04 -2.40 6.15
CA LEU A 5 3.10 -1.35 6.55
C LEU A 5 2.54 -1.62 7.95
N GLU A 6 2.28 -2.88 8.28
CA GLU A 6 1.87 -3.31 9.61
C GLU A 6 2.98 -3.05 10.65
N GLU A 7 4.24 -3.34 10.32
CA GLU A 7 5.41 -3.02 11.17
C GLU A 7 5.56 -1.52 11.44
N LYS A 8 5.13 -0.68 10.49
CA LYS A 8 5.10 0.79 10.63
C LYS A 8 3.82 1.30 11.31
N GLY A 9 2.90 0.43 11.69
CA GLY A 9 1.62 0.80 12.28
C GLY A 9 0.66 1.53 11.32
N ILE A 10 0.90 1.44 10.00
CA ILE A 10 0.09 2.11 8.99
C ILE A 10 -1.03 1.19 8.54
N ARG A 11 -2.29 1.61 8.70
CA ARG A 11 -3.43 0.82 8.23
C ARG A 11 -3.68 1.09 6.75
N VAL A 12 -4.19 0.06 6.10
CA VAL A 12 -4.51 0.08 4.67
C VAL A 12 -6.00 -0.13 4.45
N MET A 13 -6.52 0.41 3.35
CA MET A 13 -7.87 0.16 2.89
C MET A 13 -7.89 -1.11 2.05
N GLU A 14 -8.02 -2.27 2.70
CA GLU A 14 -7.83 -3.59 2.05
C GLU A 14 -8.68 -3.82 0.79
N ASN A 15 -9.92 -3.32 0.78
CA ASN A 15 -10.83 -3.43 -0.36
C ASN A 15 -10.36 -2.68 -1.62
N THR A 16 -9.31 -1.87 -1.50
CA THR A 16 -8.73 -1.11 -2.62
C THR A 16 -7.53 -1.81 -3.25
N ARG A 17 -7.11 -2.94 -2.69
CA ARG A 17 -5.97 -3.70 -3.17
C ARG A 17 -6.20 -4.18 -4.60
N ARG A 18 -5.27 -3.85 -5.49
CA ARG A 18 -5.32 -4.24 -6.91
C ARG A 18 -3.94 -4.51 -7.47
N VAL A 19 -3.90 -5.21 -8.60
CA VAL A 19 -2.69 -5.38 -9.42
C VAL A 19 -2.94 -4.69 -10.75
N ASN A 20 -2.02 -3.82 -11.17
CA ASN A 20 -2.16 -3.12 -12.46
C ASN A 20 -1.60 -3.95 -13.63
N LYS A 21 -1.79 -3.47 -14.86
CA LYS A 21 -1.31 -4.13 -16.10
C LYS A 21 0.20 -4.39 -16.16
N HIS A 22 0.99 -3.72 -15.32
CA HIS A 22 2.44 -3.88 -15.21
C HIS A 22 2.85 -4.84 -14.09
N GLY A 23 1.89 -5.50 -13.41
CA GLY A 23 2.15 -6.42 -12.31
C GLY A 23 2.44 -5.75 -10.97
N ARG A 24 2.26 -4.42 -10.84
CA ARG A 24 2.50 -3.70 -9.59
C ARG A 24 1.33 -3.87 -8.63
N ARG A 25 1.62 -4.05 -7.34
CA ARG A 25 0.60 -4.12 -6.28
C ARG A 25 0.30 -2.72 -5.78
N LEU A 26 -0.97 -2.33 -5.80
CA LEU A 26 -1.43 -1.01 -5.35
C LEU A 26 -2.41 -1.20 -4.19
N ILE A 27 -2.36 -0.31 -3.21
CA ILE A 27 -3.34 -0.21 -2.12
C ILE A 27 -3.42 1.25 -1.63
N TYR A 28 -4.58 1.70 -1.16
CA TYR A 28 -4.66 2.97 -0.46
C TYR A 28 -4.34 2.82 1.03
N LEU A 29 -3.63 3.81 1.57
CA LEU A 29 -3.43 3.97 3.01
C LEU A 29 -4.68 4.60 3.64
N ASN A 30 -4.93 4.29 4.91
CA ASN A 30 -6.03 4.91 5.64
C ASN A 30 -5.70 6.40 5.91
N PRO A 31 -6.54 7.36 5.48
CA PRO A 31 -6.34 8.79 5.72
C PRO A 31 -6.14 9.17 7.19
N ALA A 32 -6.71 8.38 8.10
CA ALA A 32 -6.55 8.56 9.54
C ALA A 32 -5.09 8.43 10.00
N ASP A 33 -4.25 7.74 9.22
CA ASP A 33 -2.83 7.50 9.51
C ASP A 33 -1.89 8.40 8.67
N THR A 34 -2.45 9.28 7.83
CA THR A 34 -1.73 10.11 6.86
C THR A 34 -2.20 11.57 6.87
N GLU A 35 -2.59 12.08 8.04
CA GLU A 35 -3.03 13.47 8.26
C GLU A 35 -4.19 13.89 7.33
N GLY A 36 -5.08 12.96 6.99
CA GLY A 36 -6.21 13.18 6.09
C GLY A 36 -5.87 13.08 4.60
N THR A 37 -4.63 12.76 4.25
CA THR A 37 -4.17 12.66 2.86
C THR A 37 -4.43 11.27 2.29
N ILE A 38 -5.11 11.17 1.15
CA ILE A 38 -5.26 9.90 0.43
C ILE A 38 -3.94 9.57 -0.27
N ILE A 39 -3.29 8.48 0.14
CA ILE A 39 -2.01 8.02 -0.43
C ILE A 39 -2.21 6.65 -1.07
N GLU A 40 -1.85 6.51 -2.35
CA GLU A 40 -1.74 5.21 -3.02
C GLU A 40 -0.32 4.66 -2.83
N TYR A 41 -0.20 3.55 -2.13
CA TYR A 41 1.06 2.85 -1.97
C TYR A 41 1.25 1.82 -3.08
N CYS A 42 2.37 1.93 -3.78
CA CYS A 42 2.76 1.04 -4.87
C CYS A 42 3.93 0.16 -4.47
N ASP A 43 3.73 -1.14 -4.52
CA ASP A 43 4.73 -2.14 -4.25
C ASP A 43 5.11 -2.92 -5.51
N TYR A 44 6.39 -3.25 -5.59
CA TYR A 44 7.05 -3.84 -6.74
C TYR A 44 7.44 -5.28 -6.38
N PRO A 45 6.52 -6.27 -6.53
CA PRO A 45 6.86 -7.67 -6.31
C PRO A 45 7.91 -8.08 -7.35
N GLY A 46 9.17 -8.18 -6.94
CA GLY A 46 10.27 -8.59 -7.83
C GLY A 46 11.51 -7.69 -7.83
N LYS A 47 11.57 -6.63 -7.03
CA LYS A 47 12.83 -5.93 -6.73
C LYS A 47 13.30 -6.22 -5.31
N MET A 48 13.99 -7.35 -5.16
CA MET A 48 15.09 -7.46 -4.20
C MET A 48 16.32 -6.92 -4.94
N GLU A 49 16.63 -5.64 -4.79
CA GLU A 49 17.98 -5.09 -5.00
C GLU A 49 18.40 -4.39 -3.72
#